data_AF-A0A5B0FLY8-F1
#
_entry.id   AF-A0A5B0FLY8-F1
#
_cell.length_a   1.000
_cell.length_b   1.000
_cell.length_c   1.000
_cell.angle_alpha   90.00
_cell.angle_beta   90.00
_cell.angle_gamma   90.00
#
_symmetry.space_group_name_H-M   'P 1'
#
loop_
_entity.id
_entity.type
_entity.pdbx_description
1 polymer ?
#
loop_
_entity_poly.entity_id
_entity_poly.type
_entity_poly.pdbx_seq_one_letter_code
_entity_poly.pdbx_strand_id
1 'polypeptide(L)'
;MKTILYAILAIFFTACANKEEKVPANQNQEIVIIPSSEDLELFPTLVANDPNYSKRNSRESLVASDLKIASIDREVEGVAPFPTLSKPIKVADQIEALKSYRKMSAHFKADQFINDPIIISTFQASYSKKILFDYNLINSEHYDQIKFLTNELIISKMGDYSTIIASLQKLKNNINEKSFNDLLERTNVQIQQSFEREKATKLMIEKLVIELETKNKLAVSNGASKKAAKEVRMMQFHLATLKNRLKVDRVQLLHKYSQEINAI
;
A
#
# COMPACT_ATOMS: atom_id res chain seq x y z
N MET A 1 -30.21 36.01 35.62
CA MET A 1 -30.11 34.55 35.81
C MET A 1 -30.90 33.88 34.71
N LYS A 2 -30.22 33.03 33.90
CA LYS A 2 -30.68 31.76 33.28
C LYS A 2 -32.07 31.73 32.60
N THR A 3 -32.33 31.26 31.38
CA THR A 3 -31.60 30.56 30.30
C THR A 3 -32.62 30.34 29.16
N ILE A 4 -32.24 30.58 27.90
CA ILE A 4 -32.34 29.71 26.71
C ILE A 4 -33.61 28.82 26.56
N LEU A 5 -34.34 28.90 25.42
CA LEU A 5 -34.65 27.73 24.55
C LEU A 5 -35.50 28.06 23.30
N TYR A 6 -34.97 27.69 22.13
CA TYR A 6 -35.58 27.35 20.84
C TYR A 6 -36.62 28.28 20.19
N ALA A 7 -36.11 29.19 19.35
CA ALA A 7 -36.77 29.61 18.12
C ALA A 7 -36.20 28.80 16.94
N ILE A 8 -36.97 28.73 15.85
CA ILE A 8 -36.74 27.99 14.59
C ILE A 8 -37.39 26.60 14.58
N LEU A 9 -38.72 26.61 14.68
CA LEU A 9 -39.56 25.66 13.97
C LEU A 9 -40.68 26.47 13.29
N ALA A 10 -40.96 26.11 12.04
CA ALA A 10 -42.15 26.51 11.28
C ALA A 10 -42.22 27.95 10.72
N ILE A 11 -41.40 28.23 9.69
CA ILE A 11 -41.91 28.95 8.51
C ILE A 11 -41.21 28.33 7.30
N PHE A 12 -41.95 27.58 6.46
CA PHE A 12 -41.85 27.59 4.99
C PHE A 12 -42.78 26.50 4.44
N PHE A 13 -44.05 26.86 4.33
CA PHE A 13 -44.96 26.25 3.37
C PHE A 13 -45.78 27.38 2.74
N THR A 14 -45.45 27.73 1.51
CA THR A 14 -46.38 27.97 0.39
C THR A 14 -45.61 28.54 -0.80
N ALA A 15 -45.59 27.78 -1.89
CA ALA A 15 -46.05 28.19 -3.22
C ALA A 15 -45.31 27.39 -4.31
N CYS A 16 -46.09 26.61 -5.04
CA CYS A 16 -45.72 25.81 -6.19
C CYS A 16 -45.15 26.66 -7.33
N ALA A 17 -44.11 26.14 -7.99
CA ALA A 17 -43.88 26.38 -9.41
C ALA A 17 -43.33 25.10 -10.03
N ASN A 18 -44.09 24.55 -10.98
CA ASN A 18 -43.73 23.42 -11.82
C ASN A 18 -42.35 23.63 -12.46
N LYS A 19 -41.41 22.73 -12.16
CA LYS A 19 -40.50 22.17 -13.16
C LYS A 19 -40.38 20.68 -12.89
N GLU A 20 -40.76 19.88 -13.87
CA GLU A 20 -40.34 18.48 -13.96
C GLU A 20 -38.81 18.46 -14.05
N GLU A 21 -38.15 18.47 -12.90
CA GLU A 21 -36.73 18.21 -12.83
C GLU A 21 -36.56 16.70 -12.76
N LYS A 22 -36.30 16.12 -13.94
CA LYS A 22 -35.82 14.75 -14.11
C LYS A 22 -34.77 14.47 -13.04
N VAL A 23 -35.11 13.62 -12.08
CA VAL A 23 -34.13 12.97 -11.20
C VAL A 23 -33.09 12.35 -12.13
N PRO A 24 -31.83 12.81 -12.17
CA PRO A 24 -30.83 12.12 -12.94
C PRO A 24 -30.66 10.76 -12.26
N ALA A 25 -30.98 9.71 -13.02
CA ALA A 25 -30.70 8.35 -12.65
C ALA A 25 -29.21 8.24 -12.30
N ASN A 26 -28.94 8.11 -11.00
CA ASN A 26 -27.82 7.43 -10.38
C ASN A 26 -26.63 7.23 -11.33
N GLN A 27 -25.85 8.31 -11.53
CA GLN A 27 -24.53 8.16 -12.12
C GLN A 27 -23.72 7.30 -11.16
N ASN A 28 -23.40 6.09 -11.62
CA ASN A 28 -22.35 5.27 -11.06
C ASN A 28 -21.08 6.12 -11.01
N GLN A 29 -20.83 6.80 -9.90
CA GLN A 29 -19.50 7.28 -9.59
C GLN A 29 -18.68 6.02 -9.30
N GLU A 30 -18.07 5.46 -10.34
CA GLU A 30 -16.92 4.60 -10.18
C GLU A 30 -15.94 5.36 -9.29
N ILE A 31 -15.71 4.83 -8.09
CA ILE A 31 -14.62 5.31 -7.25
C ILE A 31 -13.35 4.89 -7.97
N VAL A 32 -12.84 5.77 -8.83
CA VAL A 32 -11.55 5.59 -9.48
C VAL A 32 -10.49 5.86 -8.41
N ILE A 33 -10.09 4.81 -7.70
CA ILE A 33 -8.87 4.85 -6.90
C ILE A 33 -7.73 4.84 -7.91
N ILE A 34 -7.17 6.02 -8.19
CA ILE A 34 -5.93 6.17 -8.96
C ILE A 34 -4.80 6.07 -7.94
N PRO A 35 -4.07 4.93 -7.85
CA PRO A 35 -2.86 4.87 -7.06
C PRO A 35 -1.83 5.89 -7.58
N SER A 36 -1.02 6.46 -6.69
CA SER A 36 0.13 7.28 -7.09
C SER A 36 1.07 6.46 -7.97
N SER A 37 1.85 7.12 -8.83
CA SER A 37 2.89 6.42 -9.63
C SER A 37 3.91 5.68 -8.75
N GLU A 38 4.12 6.14 -7.52
CA GLU A 38 4.99 5.49 -6.53
C GLU A 38 4.42 4.15 -6.01
N ASP A 39 3.10 4.03 -5.86
CA ASP A 39 2.44 2.80 -5.39
C ASP A 39 2.55 1.66 -6.42
N LEU A 40 2.82 2.00 -7.70
CA LEU A 40 2.98 1.04 -8.78
C LEU A 40 4.34 0.31 -8.74
N GLU A 41 5.31 0.81 -7.96
CA GLU A 41 6.63 0.19 -7.77
C GLU A 41 6.74 -0.66 -6.50
N LEU A 42 5.69 -0.71 -5.66
CA LEU A 42 5.67 -1.56 -4.48
C LEU A 42 5.21 -2.98 -4.80
N PHE A 43 5.87 -3.97 -4.21
CA PHE A 43 5.60 -5.40 -4.35
C PHE A 43 5.45 -6.06 -2.97
N PRO A 44 4.36 -5.78 -2.24
CA PRO A 44 4.19 -6.32 -0.92
C PRO A 44 4.12 -7.86 -0.97
N THR A 45 4.89 -8.55 -0.13
CA THR A 45 4.85 -10.01 0.07
C THR A 45 4.16 -10.39 1.38
N LEU A 46 3.58 -9.42 2.09
CA LEU A 46 2.78 -9.65 3.29
C LEU A 46 1.49 -10.38 2.94
N VAL A 47 1.28 -11.54 3.56
CA VAL A 47 -0.04 -12.17 3.61
C VAL A 47 -0.77 -11.53 4.77
N ALA A 48 -1.96 -10.95 4.52
CA ALA A 48 -2.84 -10.51 5.59
C ALA A 48 -3.34 -11.74 6.36
N ASN A 49 -2.56 -12.20 7.34
CA ASN A 49 -2.99 -13.18 8.32
C ASN A 49 -3.79 -12.45 9.41
N ASP A 50 -4.93 -11.89 9.03
CA ASP A 50 -5.91 -11.41 10.01
C ASP A 50 -6.91 -12.56 10.28
N PRO A 51 -7.01 -13.08 11.51
CA PRO A 51 -8.00 -14.10 11.89
C PRO A 51 -9.47 -13.66 11.69
N ASN A 52 -9.73 -12.35 11.57
CA ASN A 52 -11.03 -11.81 11.19
C ASN A 52 -11.24 -11.74 9.67
N TYR A 53 -10.17 -11.77 8.86
CA TYR A 53 -10.25 -11.94 7.40
C TYR A 53 -10.09 -13.39 6.94
N SER A 54 -9.54 -14.28 7.75
CA SER A 54 -9.36 -15.71 7.43
C SER A 54 -10.69 -16.47 7.21
N LYS A 55 -11.82 -15.88 7.62
CA LYS A 55 -13.17 -16.39 7.33
C LYS A 55 -13.71 -15.98 5.96
N ARG A 56 -13.02 -15.11 5.23
CA ARG A 56 -13.39 -14.64 3.91
C ARG A 56 -12.35 -15.13 2.91
N ASN A 57 -12.84 -15.90 1.94
CA ASN A 57 -12.10 -16.54 0.86
C ASN A 57 -10.84 -15.76 0.45
N SER A 58 -9.76 -16.46 0.14
CA SER A 58 -8.45 -15.96 -0.35
C SER A 58 -8.49 -14.84 -1.43
N ARG A 59 -9.66 -14.59 -2.03
CA ARG A 59 -9.98 -13.49 -2.93
C ARG A 59 -10.06 -12.11 -2.27
N GLU A 60 -10.55 -12.02 -1.04
CA GLU A 60 -10.73 -10.72 -0.36
C GLU A 60 -9.45 -10.26 0.35
N SER A 61 -8.56 -11.17 0.73
CA SER A 61 -7.34 -10.82 1.50
C SER A 61 -6.28 -10.07 0.68
N LEU A 62 -6.10 -10.43 -0.61
CA LEU A 62 -5.14 -9.75 -1.49
C LEU A 62 -5.57 -8.30 -1.74
N VAL A 63 -6.79 -8.09 -2.24
CA VAL A 63 -7.33 -6.74 -2.54
C VAL A 63 -7.46 -5.90 -1.26
N ALA A 64 -7.86 -6.51 -0.14
CA ALA A 64 -7.93 -5.79 1.14
C ALA A 64 -6.55 -5.38 1.64
N SER A 65 -5.51 -6.22 1.51
CA SER A 65 -4.15 -5.87 1.95
C SER A 65 -3.62 -4.64 1.20
N ASP A 66 -3.90 -4.56 -0.09
CA ASP A 66 -3.41 -3.49 -0.96
C ASP A 66 -4.15 -2.16 -0.74
N LEU A 67 -5.47 -2.20 -0.58
CA LEU A 67 -6.26 -1.03 -0.21
C LEU A 67 -5.91 -0.53 1.19
N LYS A 68 -5.60 -1.45 2.10
CA LYS A 68 -5.18 -1.11 3.47
C LYS A 68 -3.83 -0.39 3.47
N ILE A 69 -2.85 -0.85 2.68
CA ILE A 69 -1.54 -0.19 2.54
C ILE A 69 -1.71 1.29 2.14
N ALA A 70 -2.45 1.57 1.05
CA ALA A 70 -2.64 2.93 0.57
C ALA A 70 -3.38 3.85 1.57
N SER A 71 -4.24 3.28 2.43
CA SER A 71 -4.90 4.04 3.50
C SER A 71 -4.00 4.27 4.71
N ILE A 72 -3.09 3.33 5.00
CA ILE A 72 -2.21 3.34 6.17
C ILE A 72 -1.10 4.39 6.02
N ASP A 73 -0.59 4.66 4.82
CA ASP A 73 0.50 5.64 4.63
C ASP A 73 0.17 7.00 5.25
N ARG A 74 -1.08 7.48 5.10
CA ARG A 74 -1.54 8.74 5.71
C ARG A 74 -1.67 8.66 7.23
N GLU A 75 -2.05 7.50 7.75
CA GLU A 75 -2.20 7.26 9.19
C GLU A 75 -0.83 7.21 9.87
N VAL A 76 0.14 6.55 9.23
CA VAL A 76 1.52 6.49 9.70
C VAL A 76 2.13 7.89 9.75
N GLU A 77 1.96 8.72 8.73
CA GLU A 77 2.48 10.10 8.76
C GLU A 77 1.87 10.95 9.89
N GLY A 78 0.62 10.69 10.27
CA GLY A 78 -0.06 11.41 11.36
C GLY A 78 0.38 10.96 12.76
N VAL A 79 0.59 9.65 12.95
CA VAL A 79 0.98 9.06 14.26
C VAL A 79 2.48 9.25 14.54
N ALA A 80 3.25 9.36 13.47
CA ALA A 80 4.69 9.34 13.48
C ALA A 80 5.17 10.53 12.64
N PRO A 81 5.36 11.72 13.24
CA PRO A 81 5.86 12.88 12.53
C PRO A 81 7.38 12.79 12.36
N PHE A 82 7.88 13.10 11.16
CA PHE A 82 9.31 13.23 10.92
C PHE A 82 9.83 14.56 11.49
N PRO A 83 11.11 14.59 11.93
CA PRO A 83 11.78 15.85 12.16
C PRO A 83 11.76 16.72 10.90
N THR A 84 11.83 18.03 11.09
CA THR A 84 11.78 18.98 9.98
C THR A 84 13.12 18.98 9.25
N LEU A 85 13.09 18.83 7.92
CA LEU A 85 14.30 18.87 7.10
C LEU A 85 14.87 20.29 7.05
N SER A 86 16.11 20.46 7.51
CA SER A 86 16.84 21.70 7.26
C SER A 86 17.36 21.71 5.81
N LYS A 87 17.44 22.90 5.19
CA LYS A 87 18.00 23.08 3.84
C LYS A 87 19.17 24.08 3.92
N PRO A 88 20.42 23.70 3.57
CA PRO A 88 20.86 22.37 3.14
C PRO A 88 20.80 21.32 4.26
N ILE A 89 20.61 20.05 3.90
CA ILE A 89 20.54 18.93 4.85
C ILE A 89 21.88 18.80 5.58
N LYS A 90 21.83 18.78 6.91
CA LYS A 90 23.01 18.64 7.76
C LYS A 90 23.14 17.20 8.26
N VAL A 91 24.35 16.79 8.60
CA VAL A 91 24.61 15.48 9.24
C VAL A 91 23.81 15.33 10.55
N ALA A 92 23.60 16.43 11.28
CA ALA A 92 22.76 16.43 12.48
C ALA A 92 21.31 15.99 12.19
N ASP A 93 20.75 16.40 11.05
CA ASP A 93 19.39 16.03 10.65
C ASP A 93 19.28 14.53 10.38
N GLN A 94 20.32 13.94 9.77
CA GLN A 94 20.40 12.48 9.53
C GLN A 94 20.41 11.69 10.84
N ILE A 95 21.23 12.13 11.80
CA ILE A 95 21.35 11.51 13.13
C ILE A 95 20.02 11.62 13.88
N GLU A 96 19.39 12.79 13.85
CA GLU A 96 18.11 13.02 14.53
C GLU A 96 16.97 12.19 13.92
N ALA A 97 16.92 12.10 12.58
CA ALA A 97 15.94 11.27 11.88
C ALA A 97 16.12 9.79 12.22
N LEU A 98 17.36 9.28 12.21
CA LEU A 98 17.64 7.88 12.57
C LEU A 98 17.31 7.58 14.04
N LYS A 99 17.61 8.52 14.95
CA LYS A 99 17.26 8.41 16.37
C LYS A 99 15.74 8.36 16.57
N SER A 100 15.02 9.25 15.88
CA SER A 100 13.56 9.30 15.91
C SER A 100 12.95 8.00 15.39
N TYR A 101 13.45 7.50 14.25
CA TYR A 101 13.04 6.20 13.70
C TYR A 101 13.23 5.06 14.68
N ARG A 102 14.41 4.93 15.30
CA ARG A 102 14.68 3.83 16.25
C ARG A 102 13.75 3.90 17.46
N LYS A 103 13.51 5.10 17.99
CA LYS A 103 12.57 5.30 19.12
C LYS A 103 11.15 4.89 18.74
N MET A 104 10.71 5.29 17.55
CA MET A 104 9.36 5.00 17.08
C MET A 104 9.19 3.53 16.72
N SER A 105 10.17 2.92 16.02
CA SER A 105 10.18 1.48 15.73
C SER A 105 10.05 0.65 17.02
N ALA A 106 10.74 1.04 18.09
CA ALA A 106 10.60 0.40 19.39
C ALA A 106 9.17 0.55 19.96
N HIS A 107 8.56 1.74 19.84
CA HIS A 107 7.19 1.98 20.31
C HIS A 107 6.14 1.19 19.50
N PHE A 108 6.26 1.17 18.16
CA PHE A 108 5.39 0.38 17.27
C PHE A 108 5.50 -1.13 17.57
N LYS A 109 6.71 -1.61 17.91
CA LYS A 109 6.97 -3.01 18.26
C LYS A 109 6.61 -3.38 19.70
N ALA A 110 6.41 -2.42 20.61
CA ALA A 110 6.13 -2.70 22.02
C ALA A 110 4.64 -2.67 22.36
N ASP A 111 3.86 -1.68 21.87
CA ASP A 111 2.61 -1.33 22.56
C ASP A 111 1.34 -1.26 21.69
N GLN A 112 1.36 -0.62 20.52
CA GLN A 112 0.09 -0.21 19.85
C GLN A 112 -0.27 -0.97 18.57
N PHE A 113 0.70 -1.49 17.82
CA PHE A 113 0.47 -2.02 16.46
C PHE A 113 1.06 -3.40 16.23
N ILE A 114 1.50 -4.10 17.29
CA ILE A 114 2.16 -5.41 17.19
C ILE A 114 1.31 -6.45 16.43
N ASN A 115 -0.02 -6.28 16.48
CA ASN A 115 -0.98 -7.16 15.83
C ASN A 115 -1.35 -6.74 14.40
N ASP A 116 -0.84 -5.60 13.91
CA ASP A 116 -1.07 -5.14 12.53
C ASP A 116 0.24 -5.13 11.73
N PRO A 117 0.62 -6.29 11.15
CA PRO A 117 1.88 -6.41 10.41
C PRO A 117 1.95 -5.46 9.21
N ILE A 118 0.80 -5.03 8.66
CA ILE A 118 0.77 -4.13 7.51
C ILE A 118 1.18 -2.71 7.95
N ILE A 119 0.71 -2.24 9.10
CA ILE A 119 1.11 -0.92 9.64
C ILE A 119 2.60 -0.89 9.93
N ILE A 120 3.12 -1.91 10.62
CA ILE A 120 4.55 -1.99 10.96
C ILE A 120 5.40 -2.01 9.69
N SER A 121 5.05 -2.84 8.72
CA SER A 121 5.76 -2.93 7.45
C SER A 121 5.74 -1.63 6.67
N THR A 122 4.58 -0.98 6.58
CA THR A 122 4.43 0.30 5.87
C THR A 122 5.28 1.38 6.55
N PHE A 123 5.22 1.46 7.88
CA PHE A 123 6.08 2.34 8.68
C PHE A 123 7.57 2.09 8.41
N GLN A 124 8.03 0.84 8.50
CA GLN A 124 9.43 0.48 8.28
C GLN A 124 9.90 0.85 6.88
N ALA A 125 9.09 0.56 5.85
CA ALA A 125 9.43 0.86 4.46
C ALA A 125 9.54 2.36 4.21
N SER A 126 8.47 3.11 4.52
CA SER A 126 8.38 4.54 4.25
C SER A 126 9.44 5.32 5.03
N TYR A 127 9.69 4.96 6.30
CA TYR A 127 10.74 5.61 7.09
C TYR A 127 12.15 5.30 6.63
N SER A 128 12.42 4.04 6.28
CA SER A 128 13.76 3.68 5.82
C SER A 128 14.10 4.37 4.51
N LYS A 129 13.14 4.40 3.57
CA LYS A 129 13.26 5.14 2.30
C LYS A 129 13.53 6.62 2.54
N LYS A 130 12.72 7.27 3.38
CA LYS A 130 12.85 8.71 3.66
C LYS A 130 14.20 9.06 4.26
N ILE A 131 14.70 8.27 5.22
CA ILE A 131 16.02 8.54 5.83
C ILE A 131 17.14 8.28 4.81
N LEU A 132 17.03 7.24 3.99
CA LEU A 132 18.03 6.95 2.97
C LEU A 132 18.11 8.05 1.90
N PHE A 133 16.98 8.49 1.36
CA PHE A 133 16.93 9.33 0.17
C PHE A 133 16.62 10.81 0.48
N ASP A 134 15.56 11.12 1.24
CA ASP A 134 15.19 12.51 1.54
C ASP A 134 16.18 13.18 2.49
N TYR A 135 16.74 12.42 3.45
CA TYR A 135 17.83 12.88 4.32
C TYR A 135 19.22 12.63 3.72
N ASN A 136 19.27 12.12 2.49
CA ASN A 136 20.50 11.92 1.73
C ASN A 136 21.55 11.02 2.42
N LEU A 137 21.12 10.12 3.31
CA LEU A 137 22.04 9.21 4.01
C LEU A 137 22.70 8.24 3.03
N ILE A 138 22.02 7.88 1.93
CA ILE A 138 22.54 6.97 0.89
C ILE A 138 23.86 7.47 0.28
N ASN A 139 24.08 8.78 0.24
CA ASN A 139 25.29 9.39 -0.30
C ASN A 139 26.40 9.57 0.75
N SER A 140 26.13 9.26 2.02
CA SER A 140 27.13 9.32 3.10
C SER A 140 28.07 8.10 3.11
N GLU A 141 29.06 8.11 4.00
CA GLU A 141 29.95 6.97 4.29
C GLU A 141 29.48 6.17 5.53
N HIS A 142 28.27 6.43 6.03
CA HIS A 142 27.72 5.74 7.20
C HIS A 142 27.15 4.36 6.83
N TYR A 143 28.02 3.46 6.32
CA TYR A 143 27.62 2.17 5.77
C TYR A 143 26.85 1.27 6.74
N ASP A 144 27.16 1.31 8.04
CA ASP A 144 26.41 0.55 9.04
C ASP A 144 24.95 1.02 9.17
N GLN A 145 24.71 2.33 9.02
CA GLN A 145 23.37 2.90 9.07
C GLN A 145 22.61 2.60 7.79
N ILE A 146 23.28 2.69 6.63
CA ILE A 146 22.71 2.30 5.33
C ILE A 146 22.32 0.81 5.38
N LYS A 147 23.24 -0.07 5.82
CA LYS A 147 23.00 -1.51 6.01
C LYS A 147 21.79 -1.77 6.90
N PHE A 148 21.69 -1.06 8.03
CA PHE A 148 20.56 -1.17 8.94
C PHE A 148 19.23 -0.83 8.25
N LEU A 149 19.16 0.30 7.53
CA LEU A 149 17.94 0.73 6.84
C LEU A 149 17.61 -0.16 5.63
N THR A 150 18.60 -0.65 4.88
CA THR A 150 18.40 -1.65 3.82
C THR A 150 17.78 -2.92 4.38
N ASN A 151 18.25 -3.38 5.54
CA ASN A 151 17.67 -4.54 6.21
C ASN A 151 16.23 -4.27 6.65
N GLU A 152 15.92 -3.07 7.16
CA GLU A 152 14.54 -2.69 7.50
C GLU A 152 13.62 -2.65 6.26
N LEU A 153 14.11 -2.15 5.11
CA LEU A 153 13.38 -2.22 3.82
C LEU A 153 13.07 -3.66 3.42
N ILE A 154 14.02 -4.58 3.52
CA ILE A 154 13.82 -6.01 3.19
C ILE A 154 12.84 -6.66 4.18
N ILE A 155 13.02 -6.42 5.49
CA ILE A 155 12.14 -6.98 6.55
C ILE A 155 10.70 -6.47 6.41
N SER A 156 10.51 -5.24 5.96
CA SER A 156 9.18 -4.66 5.76
C SER A 156 8.32 -5.48 4.81
N LYS A 157 8.92 -6.29 3.93
CA LYS A 157 8.20 -7.07 2.91
C LYS A 157 7.37 -6.21 1.95
N MET A 158 7.62 -4.90 1.84
CA MET A 158 6.87 -4.01 0.95
C MET A 158 7.37 -4.02 -0.50
N GLY A 159 8.58 -4.53 -0.74
CA GLY A 159 9.11 -4.77 -2.08
C GLY A 159 9.43 -3.51 -2.87
N ASP A 160 9.90 -2.45 -2.22
CA ASP A 160 10.49 -1.27 -2.87
C ASP A 160 11.89 -1.62 -3.41
N TYR A 161 11.93 -2.39 -4.49
CA TYR A 161 13.17 -2.97 -5.00
C TYR A 161 14.12 -1.93 -5.60
N SER A 162 13.62 -0.83 -6.18
CA SER A 162 14.46 0.25 -6.68
C SER A 162 15.31 0.85 -5.55
N THR A 163 14.69 1.12 -4.41
CA THR A 163 15.34 1.63 -3.18
C THR A 163 16.31 0.60 -2.59
N ILE A 164 15.91 -0.67 -2.52
CA ILE A 164 16.77 -1.76 -2.00
C ILE A 164 18.01 -1.94 -2.90
N ILE A 165 17.85 -2.00 -4.22
CA ILE A 165 18.93 -2.17 -5.21
C ILE A 165 19.95 -1.04 -5.10
N ALA A 166 19.49 0.21 -5.06
CA ALA A 166 20.38 1.37 -4.89
C ALA A 166 21.18 1.29 -3.59
N SER A 167 20.55 0.82 -2.51
CA SER A 167 21.21 0.64 -1.21
C SER A 167 22.22 -0.51 -1.23
N LEU A 168 21.93 -1.62 -1.91
CA LEU A 168 22.86 -2.73 -2.09
C LEU A 168 24.08 -2.31 -2.94
N GLN A 169 23.87 -1.57 -4.01
CA GLN A 169 24.98 -1.03 -4.82
C GLN A 169 25.92 -0.16 -3.99
N LYS A 170 25.38 0.69 -3.10
CA LYS A 170 26.18 1.51 -2.18
C LYS A 170 26.95 0.67 -1.15
N LEU A 171 26.37 -0.43 -0.69
CA LEU A 171 26.99 -1.31 0.32
C LEU A 171 28.04 -2.27 -0.27
N LYS A 172 27.97 -2.56 -1.58
CA LYS A 172 28.92 -3.45 -2.26
C LYS A 172 30.36 -2.99 -1.98
N ASN A 173 31.20 -3.92 -1.52
CA ASN A 173 32.60 -3.70 -1.11
C ASN A 173 32.84 -2.74 0.07
N ASN A 174 31.79 -2.17 0.67
CA ASN A 174 31.90 -1.23 1.81
C ASN A 174 31.45 -1.84 3.15
N ILE A 175 30.92 -3.06 3.14
CA ILE A 175 30.59 -3.83 4.35
C ILE A 175 31.18 -5.23 4.25
N ASN A 176 31.13 -5.96 5.38
CA ASN A 176 31.54 -7.35 5.43
C ASN A 176 30.80 -8.22 4.39
N GLU A 177 31.55 -9.00 3.61
CA GLU A 177 31.04 -9.82 2.50
C GLU A 177 29.91 -10.77 2.91
N LYS A 178 30.04 -11.47 4.05
CA LYS A 178 28.98 -12.34 4.57
C LYS A 178 27.69 -11.57 4.83
N SER A 179 27.80 -10.37 5.42
CA SER A 179 26.62 -9.52 5.66
C SER A 179 26.00 -9.02 4.37
N PHE A 180 26.81 -8.73 3.36
CA PHE A 180 26.34 -8.30 2.05
C PHE A 180 25.58 -9.42 1.33
N ASN A 181 26.15 -10.63 1.32
CA ASN A 181 25.55 -11.80 0.70
C ASN A 181 24.22 -12.19 1.37
N ASP A 182 24.07 -12.05 2.70
CA ASP A 182 22.79 -12.25 3.40
C ASP A 182 21.70 -11.28 2.89
N LEU A 183 22.04 -10.00 2.71
CA LEU A 183 21.08 -9.01 2.20
C LEU A 183 20.68 -9.31 0.75
N LEU A 184 21.64 -9.70 -0.10
CA LEU A 184 21.39 -10.11 -1.49
C LEU A 184 20.49 -11.34 -1.56
N GLU A 185 20.80 -12.38 -0.81
CA GLU A 185 20.02 -13.63 -0.79
C GLU A 185 18.58 -13.36 -0.36
N ARG A 186 18.39 -12.61 0.74
CA ARG A 186 17.05 -12.28 1.25
C ARG A 186 16.26 -11.41 0.26
N THR A 187 16.91 -10.48 -0.42
CA THR A 187 16.28 -9.67 -1.48
C THR A 187 15.85 -10.55 -2.64
N ASN A 188 16.70 -11.47 -3.09
CA ASN A 188 16.39 -12.42 -4.16
C ASN A 188 15.18 -13.31 -3.80
N VAL A 189 15.17 -13.88 -2.59
CA VAL A 189 14.02 -14.67 -2.11
C VAL A 189 12.74 -13.84 -2.13
N GLN A 190 12.79 -12.58 -1.70
CA GLN A 190 11.64 -11.70 -1.71
C GLN A 190 11.16 -11.38 -3.14
N ILE A 191 12.06 -11.15 -4.09
CA ILE A 191 11.71 -10.92 -5.51
C ILE A 191 11.00 -12.16 -6.08
N GLN A 192 11.49 -13.37 -5.79
CA GLN A 192 10.84 -14.60 -6.23
C GLN A 192 9.43 -14.77 -5.63
N GLN A 193 9.26 -14.43 -4.34
CA GLN A 193 7.93 -14.42 -3.71
C GLN A 193 6.98 -13.42 -4.39
N SER A 194 7.48 -12.24 -4.76
CA SER A 194 6.71 -11.24 -5.50
C SER A 194 6.31 -11.72 -6.90
N PHE A 195 7.20 -12.44 -7.60
CA PHE A 195 6.88 -13.06 -8.88
C PHE A 195 5.72 -14.05 -8.77
N GLU A 196 5.79 -14.96 -7.81
CA GLU A 196 4.74 -15.97 -7.62
C GLU A 196 3.41 -15.32 -7.21
N ARG A 197 3.45 -14.28 -6.37
CA ARG A 197 2.25 -13.50 -6.00
C ARG A 197 1.64 -12.77 -7.19
N GLU A 198 2.46 -12.17 -8.06
CA GLU A 198 1.98 -11.46 -9.25
C GLU A 198 1.38 -12.44 -10.27
N LYS A 199 2.02 -13.60 -10.50
CA LYS A 199 1.45 -14.69 -11.32
C LYS A 199 0.10 -15.16 -10.77
N ALA A 200 0.01 -15.40 -9.47
CA ALA A 200 -1.23 -15.82 -8.81
C ALA A 200 -2.33 -14.74 -8.92
N THR A 201 -1.96 -13.47 -8.79
CA THR A 201 -2.87 -12.32 -8.96
C THR A 201 -3.41 -12.27 -10.38
N LYS A 202 -2.56 -12.43 -11.40
CA LYS A 202 -2.97 -12.47 -12.80
C LYS A 202 -3.97 -13.59 -13.08
N LEU A 203 -3.66 -14.82 -12.63
CA LEU A 203 -4.57 -15.97 -12.75
C LEU A 203 -5.91 -15.73 -12.02
N MET A 204 -5.87 -15.05 -10.88
CA MET A 204 -7.08 -14.70 -10.13
C MET A 204 -7.93 -13.66 -10.86
N ILE A 205 -7.32 -12.66 -11.49
CA ILE A 205 -8.03 -11.67 -12.31
C ILE A 205 -8.73 -12.37 -13.47
N GLU A 206 -8.03 -13.25 -14.19
CA GLU A 206 -8.61 -14.02 -15.30
C GLU A 206 -9.84 -14.83 -14.85
N LYS A 207 -9.73 -15.53 -13.71
CA LYS A 207 -10.87 -16.24 -13.10
C LYS A 207 -12.03 -15.31 -12.73
N LEU A 208 -11.74 -14.15 -12.14
CA LEU A 208 -12.76 -13.18 -11.76
C LEU A 208 -13.49 -12.59 -12.98
N VAL A 209 -12.79 -12.36 -14.10
CA VAL A 209 -13.42 -11.92 -15.35
C VAL A 209 -14.44 -12.95 -15.83
N ILE A 210 -14.03 -14.22 -15.92
CA ILE A 210 -14.89 -15.32 -16.39
C ILE A 210 -16.12 -15.48 -15.47
N GLU A 211 -15.92 -15.43 -14.15
CA GLU A 211 -17.01 -15.52 -13.18
C GLU A 211 -18.00 -14.35 -13.29
N LEU A 212 -17.49 -13.13 -13.47
CA LEU A 212 -18.32 -11.94 -13.68
C LEU A 212 -19.17 -12.05 -14.94
N GLU A 213 -18.56 -12.46 -16.05
CA GLU A 213 -19.28 -12.65 -17.32
C GLU A 213 -20.36 -13.71 -17.19
N THR A 214 -20.06 -14.81 -16.51
CA THR A 214 -21.02 -15.90 -16.27
C THR A 214 -22.17 -15.45 -15.39
N LYS A 215 -21.88 -14.78 -14.26
CA LYS A 215 -22.92 -14.25 -13.37
C LYS A 215 -23.77 -13.16 -14.02
N ASN A 216 -23.17 -12.28 -14.83
CA ASN A 216 -23.92 -11.27 -15.59
C ASN A 216 -24.90 -11.92 -16.57
N LYS A 217 -24.46 -12.92 -17.33
CA LYS A 217 -25.35 -13.66 -18.26
C LYS A 217 -26.53 -14.31 -17.53
N LEU A 218 -26.27 -14.96 -16.40
CA LEU A 218 -27.31 -15.61 -15.58
C LEU A 218 -28.27 -14.61 -14.91
N ALA A 219 -27.76 -13.44 -14.49
CA ALA A 219 -28.56 -12.38 -13.88
C ALA A 219 -29.51 -11.73 -14.91
N VAL A 220 -29.07 -11.60 -16.17
CA VAL A 220 -29.89 -11.10 -17.29
C VAL A 220 -30.95 -12.13 -17.70
N SER A 221 -30.63 -13.43 -17.70
CA SER A 221 -31.57 -14.48 -18.11
C SER A 221 -32.68 -14.76 -17.09
N ASN A 222 -32.41 -14.60 -15.80
CA ASN A 222 -33.32 -15.09 -14.73
C ASN A 222 -34.03 -13.97 -13.95
N GLY A 223 -33.87 -12.70 -14.32
CA GLY A 223 -34.37 -11.57 -13.55
C GLY A 223 -33.57 -11.41 -12.24
N ALA A 224 -32.54 -10.56 -12.25
CA ALA A 224 -31.59 -10.45 -11.15
C ALA A 224 -32.27 -10.08 -9.81
N SER A 225 -32.12 -10.93 -8.79
CA SER A 225 -32.45 -10.56 -7.41
C SER A 225 -31.54 -9.43 -6.92
N LYS A 226 -32.02 -8.60 -5.97
CA LYS A 226 -31.21 -7.54 -5.34
C LYS A 226 -29.87 -8.05 -4.77
N LYS A 227 -29.83 -9.31 -4.30
CA LYS A 227 -28.62 -9.96 -3.78
C LYS A 227 -27.61 -10.24 -4.91
N ALA A 228 -28.08 -10.79 -6.03
CA ALA A 228 -27.23 -11.06 -7.20
C ALA A 228 -26.65 -9.77 -7.80
N ALA A 229 -27.45 -8.71 -7.88
CA ALA A 229 -26.99 -7.39 -8.35
C ALA A 229 -25.90 -6.79 -7.45
N LYS A 230 -26.02 -6.95 -6.12
CA LYS A 230 -25.01 -6.50 -5.16
C LYS A 230 -23.70 -7.27 -5.29
N GLU A 231 -23.76 -8.60 -5.46
CA GLU A 231 -22.57 -9.43 -5.65
C GLU A 231 -21.82 -9.07 -6.94
N VAL A 232 -22.54 -8.87 -8.05
CA VAL A 232 -21.95 -8.43 -9.32
C VAL A 232 -21.24 -7.08 -9.16
N ARG A 233 -21.86 -6.10 -8.51
CA ARG A 233 -21.24 -4.78 -8.26
C ARG A 233 -19.96 -4.90 -7.42
N MET A 234 -19.96 -5.72 -6.38
CA MET A 234 -18.76 -5.96 -5.57
C MET A 234 -17.64 -6.62 -6.39
N MET A 235 -17.97 -7.59 -7.24
CA MET A 235 -17.00 -8.23 -8.13
C MET A 235 -16.45 -7.23 -9.15
N GLN A 236 -17.31 -6.38 -9.74
CA GLN A 236 -16.88 -5.32 -10.67
C GLN A 236 -15.92 -4.34 -9.99
N PHE A 237 -16.22 -3.93 -8.76
CA PHE A 237 -15.33 -3.08 -7.96
C PHE A 237 -13.97 -3.74 -7.73
N HIS A 238 -13.93 -4.99 -7.26
CA HIS A 238 -12.67 -5.72 -7.07
C HIS A 238 -11.89 -5.89 -8.39
N LEU A 239 -12.58 -6.17 -9.50
CA LEU A 239 -11.97 -6.29 -10.81
C LEU A 239 -11.36 -4.96 -11.27
N ALA A 240 -12.04 -3.83 -11.07
CA ALA A 240 -11.53 -2.51 -11.42
C ALA A 240 -10.25 -2.19 -10.63
N THR A 241 -10.26 -2.43 -9.32
CA THR A 241 -9.08 -2.26 -8.45
C THR A 241 -7.91 -3.12 -8.88
N LEU A 242 -8.15 -4.39 -9.22
CA LEU A 242 -7.11 -5.32 -9.68
C LEU A 242 -6.62 -5.01 -11.11
N LYS A 243 -7.52 -4.61 -12.02
CA LYS A 243 -7.15 -4.26 -13.41
C LYS A 243 -6.27 -3.02 -13.48
N ASN A 244 -6.41 -2.09 -12.55
CA ASN A 244 -5.48 -0.95 -12.45
C ASN A 244 -4.04 -1.40 -12.23
N ARG A 245 -3.81 -2.58 -11.62
CA ARG A 245 -2.47 -3.17 -11.45
C ARG A 245 -1.88 -3.76 -12.73
N LEU A 246 -2.72 -4.13 -13.69
CA LEU A 246 -2.31 -4.65 -14.99
C LEU A 246 -1.88 -3.55 -15.97
N LYS A 247 -2.06 -2.26 -15.62
CA LYS A 247 -1.65 -1.13 -16.47
C LYS A 247 -0.14 -1.02 -16.61
N VAL A 248 0.60 -1.58 -15.66
CA VAL A 248 2.06 -1.73 -15.70
C VAL A 248 2.34 -3.22 -15.81
N ASP A 249 3.24 -3.63 -16.71
CA ASP A 249 3.70 -5.02 -16.73
C ASP A 249 4.66 -5.26 -15.55
N ARG A 250 4.05 -5.47 -14.38
CA ARG A 250 4.72 -5.68 -13.10
C ARG A 250 5.63 -6.91 -13.11
N VAL A 251 5.34 -7.90 -13.95
CA VAL A 251 6.19 -9.07 -14.16
C VAL A 251 7.48 -8.67 -14.88
N GLN A 252 7.39 -7.82 -15.91
CA GLN A 252 8.59 -7.25 -16.56
C GLN A 252 9.42 -6.41 -15.59
N LEU A 253 8.78 -5.62 -14.73
CA LEU A 253 9.47 -4.80 -13.73
C LEU A 253 10.24 -5.67 -12.72
N LEU A 254 9.61 -6.74 -12.20
CA LEU A 254 10.29 -7.74 -11.36
C LEU A 254 11.44 -8.44 -12.08
N HIS A 255 11.32 -8.67 -13.40
CA HIS A 255 12.40 -9.26 -14.20
C HIS A 255 13.60 -8.33 -14.30
N LYS A 256 13.35 -7.05 -14.56
CA LYS A 256 14.38 -6.01 -14.52
C LYS A 256 15.09 -5.97 -13.17
N TYR A 257 14.34 -5.92 -12.05
CA TYR A 257 14.95 -5.91 -10.71
C TYR A 257 15.75 -7.18 -10.40
N SER A 258 15.26 -8.35 -10.82
CA SER A 258 16.00 -9.60 -10.66
C SER A 258 17.32 -9.59 -11.45
N GLN A 259 17.33 -9.03 -12.66
CA GLN A 259 18.55 -8.88 -13.46
C GLN A 259 19.53 -7.89 -12.80
N GLU A 260 19.03 -6.76 -12.31
CA GLU A 260 19.84 -5.76 -11.62
C GLU A 260 20.48 -6.33 -10.34
N ILE A 261 19.73 -7.07 -9.52
CA ILE A 261 20.27 -7.74 -8.33
C ILE A 261 21.36 -8.75 -8.70
N ASN A 262 21.17 -9.54 -9.75
CA ASN A 262 22.16 -10.53 -10.19
C ASN A 262 23.43 -9.88 -10.79
N ALA A 263 23.38 -8.59 -11.14
CA ALA A 263 24.52 -7.84 -11.64
C ALA A 263 25.32 -7.12 -10.52
N ILE A 264 24.77 -7.07 -9.30
CA ILE A 264 25.45 -6.57 -8.10
C ILE A 264 26.39 -7.65 -7.57
#